data_AF-A0A7W6F3M2-F1
#
_entry.id   AF-A0A7W6F3M2-F1
#
_cell.length_a   1.000
_cell.length_b   1.000
_cell.length_c   1.000
_cell.angle_alpha   90.00
_cell.angle_beta   90.00
_cell.angle_gamma   90.00
#
_symmetry.space_group_name_H-M   'P 1'
#
loop_
_entity.id
_entity.type
_entity.pdbx_description
1 polymer ?
#
loop_
_entity_poly.entity_id
_entity_poly.type
_entity_poly.pdbx_seq_one_letter_code
_entity_poly.pdbx_strand_id
1 'polypeptide(L)'
;MAVTWPAFIAQFHAQGRDKAEGYFPFHFEGMSDDDLARARGMMEARGVEGDTTDLDGLRLIGDAATVERLEGAEAKDGVHGIAFEVARRETLFTLTQEADHLSPLLALLDGAEDRDSAFAAQALARHPLPPSFAPSLAARIVDGRHEVALLWIIKAWLSARGEAVWQVPVFDANLPFIRKVMAARPATRNALLDAWPDLAD
;
A
#
# COMPACT_ATOMS: atom_id res chain seq x y z
N MET A 1 -23.12 -13.68 22.15
CA MET A 1 -22.64 -13.08 20.88
C MET A 1 -22.23 -11.66 21.19
N ALA A 2 -20.97 -11.30 20.98
CA ALA A 2 -20.48 -9.96 21.24
C ALA A 2 -21.21 -8.97 20.32
N VAL A 3 -21.73 -7.89 20.89
CA VAL A 3 -22.40 -6.84 20.14
C VAL A 3 -21.31 -6.02 19.46
N THR A 4 -21.15 -6.18 18.14
CA THR A 4 -20.03 -5.60 17.39
C THR A 4 -20.23 -4.14 17.01
N TRP A 5 -21.48 -3.67 16.96
CA TRP A 5 -21.78 -2.25 16.79
C TRP A 5 -21.15 -1.32 17.86
N PRO A 6 -21.28 -1.60 19.18
CA PRO A 6 -20.54 -0.87 20.21
C PRO A 6 -19.03 -0.86 20.01
N ALA A 7 -18.42 -1.95 19.55
CA ALA A 7 -16.98 -2.02 19.32
C ALA A 7 -16.55 -1.11 18.16
N PHE A 8 -17.29 -1.15 17.04
CA PHE A 8 -17.08 -0.22 15.93
C PHE A 8 -17.25 1.24 16.36
N ILE A 9 -18.34 1.57 17.07
CA ILE A 9 -18.60 2.95 17.51
C ILE A 9 -17.53 3.45 18.48
N ALA A 10 -17.06 2.59 19.40
CA ALA A 10 -15.95 2.92 20.29
C ALA A 10 -14.69 3.26 19.48
N GLN A 11 -14.35 2.44 18.49
CA GLN A 11 -13.18 2.68 17.64
C GLN A 11 -13.35 3.91 16.75
N PHE A 12 -14.53 4.11 16.16
CA PHE A 12 -14.83 5.26 15.30
C PHE A 12 -14.67 6.59 16.04
N HIS A 13 -15.04 6.65 17.32
CA HIS A 13 -14.88 7.84 18.16
C HIS A 13 -13.55 7.89 18.93
N ALA A 14 -12.68 6.90 18.78
CA ALA A 14 -11.38 6.89 19.42
C ALA A 14 -10.52 8.09 18.97
N GLN A 15 -9.55 8.47 19.81
CA GLN A 15 -8.64 9.58 19.55
C GLN A 15 -7.21 9.18 19.86
N GLY A 16 -6.25 9.91 19.29
CA GLY A 16 -4.83 9.69 19.56
C GLY A 16 -4.35 8.29 19.20
N ARG A 17 -3.73 7.59 20.17
CA ARG A 17 -3.14 6.26 19.94
C ARG A 17 -4.19 5.20 19.65
N ASP A 18 -5.31 5.23 20.35
CA ASP A 18 -6.38 4.24 20.20
C ASP A 18 -6.95 4.26 18.78
N LYS A 19 -7.13 5.46 18.21
CA LYS A 19 -7.51 5.59 16.80
C LYS A 19 -6.41 5.10 15.84
N ALA A 20 -5.14 5.35 16.16
CA ALA A 20 -4.02 4.94 15.33
C ALA A 20 -3.87 3.41 15.23
N GLU A 21 -4.47 2.64 16.14
CA GLU A 21 -4.55 1.17 16.02
C GLU A 21 -5.42 0.72 14.85
N GLY A 22 -6.34 1.57 14.39
CA GLY A 22 -7.18 1.31 13.23
C GLY A 22 -8.27 0.28 13.45
N TYR A 23 -8.80 -0.27 12.36
CA TYR A 23 -9.90 -1.22 12.38
C TYR A 23 -9.41 -2.64 12.10
N PHE A 24 -9.96 -3.61 12.83
CA PHE A 24 -9.76 -5.04 12.65
C PHE A 24 -11.09 -5.73 12.28
N PRO A 25 -11.05 -6.96 11.71
CA PRO A 25 -12.26 -7.69 11.33
C PRO A 25 -13.30 -7.84 12.46
N PHE A 26 -12.87 -8.02 13.71
CA PHE A 26 -13.77 -8.20 14.86
C PHE A 26 -14.65 -6.96 15.13
N HIS A 27 -14.29 -5.77 14.63
CA HIS A 27 -15.15 -4.59 14.75
C HIS A 27 -16.43 -4.71 13.92
N PHE A 28 -16.45 -5.58 12.91
CA PHE A 28 -17.54 -5.71 11.94
C PHE A 28 -18.21 -7.08 11.95
N GLU A 29 -17.56 -8.09 12.53
CA GLU A 29 -18.03 -9.48 12.55
C GLU A 29 -19.44 -9.59 13.18
N GLY A 30 -20.38 -10.27 12.52
CA GLY A 30 -21.74 -10.45 13.04
C GLY A 30 -22.63 -9.20 13.07
N MET A 31 -22.21 -8.08 12.46
CA MET A 31 -23.12 -6.98 12.13
C MET A 31 -24.18 -7.43 11.11
N SER A 32 -25.36 -6.82 11.18
CA SER A 32 -26.37 -6.93 10.12
C SER A 32 -25.94 -6.17 8.87
N ASP A 33 -26.55 -6.45 7.72
CA ASP A 33 -26.27 -5.70 6.48
C ASP A 33 -26.57 -4.20 6.64
N ASP A 34 -27.63 -3.85 7.38
CA ASP A 34 -28.00 -2.46 7.69
C ASP A 34 -26.95 -1.77 8.57
N ASP A 35 -26.41 -2.47 9.57
CA ASP A 35 -25.34 -1.96 10.42
C ASP A 35 -24.04 -1.79 9.64
N LEU A 36 -23.68 -2.75 8.77
CA LEU A 36 -22.51 -2.64 7.90
C LEU A 36 -22.64 -1.46 6.93
N ALA A 37 -23.80 -1.30 6.30
CA ALA A 37 -24.07 -0.17 5.41
C ALA A 37 -23.96 1.17 6.16
N ARG A 38 -24.44 1.21 7.41
CA ARG A 38 -24.32 2.40 8.27
C ARG A 38 -22.86 2.68 8.68
N ALA A 39 -22.11 1.67 9.12
CA ALA A 39 -20.71 1.81 9.48
C ALA A 39 -19.87 2.30 8.29
N ARG A 40 -20.08 1.69 7.12
CA ARG A 40 -19.47 2.10 5.85
C ARG A 40 -19.77 3.55 5.53
N GLY A 41 -21.03 3.98 5.57
CA GLY A 41 -21.40 5.36 5.29
C GLY A 41 -20.75 6.38 6.24
N MET A 42 -20.58 6.01 7.52
CA MET A 42 -19.87 6.84 8.50
C MET A 42 -18.37 6.97 8.19
N MET A 43 -17.74 5.85 7.83
CA MET A 43 -16.31 5.81 7.50
C MET A 43 -16.01 6.49 6.16
N GLU A 44 -16.85 6.33 5.15
CA GLU A 44 -16.74 7.03 3.87
C GLU A 44 -16.77 8.55 4.05
N ALA A 45 -17.71 9.06 4.86
CA ALA A 45 -17.86 10.49 5.07
C ALA A 45 -16.62 11.17 5.66
N ARG A 46 -15.89 10.49 6.56
CA ARG A 46 -14.62 10.99 7.12
C ARG A 46 -13.43 10.64 6.24
N GLY A 47 -13.44 9.43 5.68
CA GLY A 47 -12.42 8.91 4.81
C GLY A 47 -12.14 9.84 3.65
N VAL A 48 -13.17 10.30 2.92
CA VAL A 48 -13.01 11.22 1.77
C VAL A 48 -12.61 12.66 2.14
N GLU A 49 -12.67 13.00 3.43
CA GLU A 49 -12.26 14.31 3.96
C GLU A 49 -10.91 14.26 4.70
N GLY A 50 -10.12 13.21 4.46
CA GLY A 50 -8.72 13.13 4.91
C GLY A 50 -8.43 12.12 6.00
N ASP A 51 -9.44 11.38 6.49
CA ASP A 51 -9.25 10.43 7.58
C ASP A 51 -8.68 9.09 7.11
N THR A 52 -7.35 8.97 7.13
CA THR A 52 -6.65 7.78 6.63
C THR A 52 -6.97 6.50 7.41
N THR A 53 -7.32 6.61 8.70
CA THR A 53 -7.73 5.46 9.51
C THR A 53 -9.07 4.89 9.03
N ASP A 54 -10.02 5.77 8.69
CA ASP A 54 -11.31 5.35 8.16
C ASP A 54 -11.18 4.82 6.73
N LEU A 55 -10.29 5.39 5.90
CA LEU A 55 -9.93 4.83 4.60
C LEU A 55 -9.36 3.41 4.71
N ASP A 56 -8.44 3.16 5.64
CA ASP A 56 -7.87 1.83 5.85
C ASP A 56 -8.92 0.83 6.33
N GLY A 57 -9.83 1.26 7.21
CA GLY A 57 -10.91 0.39 7.67
C GLY A 57 -11.92 0.03 6.58
N LEU A 58 -12.14 0.89 5.57
CA LEU A 58 -13.01 0.58 4.43
C LEU A 58 -12.54 -0.63 3.62
N ARG A 59 -11.25 -1.03 3.72
CA ARG A 59 -10.73 -2.27 3.12
C ARG A 59 -11.47 -3.52 3.60
N LEU A 60 -12.07 -3.47 4.79
CA LEU A 60 -12.70 -4.61 5.45
C LEU A 60 -14.19 -4.75 5.09
N ILE A 61 -14.85 -3.65 4.72
CA ILE A 61 -16.32 -3.59 4.57
C ILE A 61 -16.82 -2.81 3.36
N GLY A 62 -15.93 -2.19 2.57
CA GLY A 62 -16.28 -1.39 1.41
C GLY A 62 -16.93 -2.23 0.29
N ASP A 63 -17.75 -1.58 -0.52
CA ASP A 63 -18.43 -2.18 -1.67
C ASP A 63 -18.20 -1.38 -2.95
N ALA A 64 -18.93 -1.72 -4.02
CA ALA A 64 -18.83 -1.01 -5.30
C ALA A 64 -19.15 0.50 -5.16
N ALA A 65 -20.09 0.89 -4.29
CA ALA A 65 -20.39 2.30 -4.06
C ALA A 65 -19.26 3.00 -3.29
N THR A 66 -18.59 2.30 -2.37
CA THR A 66 -17.35 2.80 -1.75
C THR A 66 -16.28 3.04 -2.81
N VAL A 67 -16.07 2.11 -3.73
CA VAL A 67 -15.08 2.25 -4.82
C VAL A 67 -15.36 3.52 -5.63
N GLU A 68 -16.59 3.70 -6.13
CA GLU A 68 -16.98 4.90 -6.89
C GLU A 68 -16.72 6.20 -6.12
N ARG A 69 -17.01 6.22 -4.82
CA ARG A 69 -16.75 7.39 -3.96
C ARG A 69 -15.25 7.67 -3.81
N LEU A 70 -14.43 6.63 -3.62
CA LEU A 70 -12.98 6.78 -3.45
C LEU A 70 -12.29 7.16 -4.76
N GLU A 71 -12.80 6.72 -5.91
CA GLU A 71 -12.35 7.20 -7.22
C GLU A 71 -12.68 8.69 -7.40
N GLY A 72 -13.92 9.09 -7.09
CA GLY A 72 -14.35 10.49 -7.14
C GLY A 72 -13.60 11.43 -6.18
N ALA A 73 -12.95 10.89 -5.15
CA ALA A 73 -12.17 11.65 -4.17
C ALA A 73 -10.72 11.96 -4.61
N GLU A 74 -10.28 11.54 -5.80
CA GLU A 74 -8.90 11.76 -6.27
C GLU A 74 -8.44 13.23 -6.22
N ALA A 75 -9.33 14.18 -6.54
CA ALA A 75 -9.00 15.61 -6.49
C ALA A 75 -8.61 16.10 -5.08
N LYS A 76 -8.93 15.33 -4.03
CA LYS A 76 -8.58 15.63 -2.64
C LYS A 76 -7.15 15.21 -2.28
N ASP A 77 -6.47 14.41 -3.11
CA ASP A 77 -5.10 13.94 -2.88
C ASP A 77 -4.14 15.13 -2.66
N GLY A 78 -4.22 16.16 -3.51
CA GLY A 78 -3.39 17.36 -3.37
C GLY A 78 -3.71 18.21 -2.14
N VAL A 79 -4.92 18.09 -1.59
CA VAL A 79 -5.36 18.85 -0.40
C VAL A 79 -4.94 18.17 0.89
N HIS A 80 -5.07 16.84 0.95
CA HIS A 80 -4.77 16.05 2.15
C HIS A 80 -3.35 15.46 2.16
N GLY A 81 -2.66 15.50 1.02
CA GLY A 81 -1.28 15.08 0.86
C GLY A 81 -1.09 13.58 0.68
N ILE A 82 0.18 13.18 0.57
CA ILE A 82 0.58 11.83 0.12
C ILE A 82 0.04 10.68 0.99
N ALA A 83 -0.12 10.90 2.31
CA ALA A 83 -0.61 9.86 3.21
C ALA A 83 -2.06 9.48 2.89
N PHE A 84 -2.88 10.47 2.54
CA PHE A 84 -4.24 10.26 2.09
C PHE A 84 -4.29 9.58 0.73
N GLU A 85 -3.50 10.08 -0.24
CA GLU A 85 -3.45 9.48 -1.58
C GLU A 85 -3.10 8.00 -1.51
N VAL A 86 -2.05 7.65 -0.76
CA VAL A 86 -1.65 6.26 -0.56
C VAL A 86 -2.75 5.45 0.11
N ALA A 87 -3.34 5.92 1.22
CA ALA A 87 -4.40 5.19 1.91
C ALA A 87 -5.59 4.93 0.97
N ARG A 88 -6.01 5.94 0.20
CA ARG A 88 -7.10 5.84 -0.79
C ARG A 88 -6.78 4.82 -1.87
N ARG A 89 -5.58 4.88 -2.46
CA ARG A 89 -5.14 3.97 -3.54
C ARG A 89 -4.96 2.54 -3.07
N GLU A 90 -4.37 2.33 -1.89
CA GLU A 90 -4.25 1.01 -1.27
C GLU A 90 -5.62 0.42 -0.92
N THR A 91 -6.57 1.25 -0.47
CA THR A 91 -7.94 0.81 -0.22
C THR A 91 -8.66 0.43 -1.50
N LEU A 92 -8.57 1.26 -2.55
CA LEU A 92 -9.10 0.91 -3.88
C LEU A 92 -8.52 -0.41 -4.39
N PHE A 93 -7.19 -0.55 -4.35
CA PHE A 93 -6.51 -1.78 -4.76
C PHE A 93 -6.97 -2.99 -3.94
N THR A 94 -7.16 -2.84 -2.63
CA THR A 94 -7.64 -3.95 -1.79
C THR A 94 -9.07 -4.37 -2.18
N LEU A 95 -9.94 -3.41 -2.48
CA LEU A 95 -11.35 -3.68 -2.82
C LEU A 95 -11.53 -4.24 -4.23
N THR A 96 -10.75 -3.78 -5.20
CA THR A 96 -10.94 -4.13 -6.63
C THR A 96 -9.92 -5.16 -7.14
N GLN A 97 -8.77 -5.27 -6.49
CA GLN A 97 -7.58 -6.00 -6.97
C GLN A 97 -7.03 -5.45 -8.30
N GLU A 98 -7.44 -4.24 -8.69
CA GLU A 98 -6.99 -3.61 -9.93
C GLU A 98 -5.70 -2.82 -9.72
N ALA A 99 -4.64 -3.31 -10.34
CA ALA A 99 -3.30 -2.74 -10.29
C ALA A 99 -3.21 -1.25 -10.62
N ASP A 100 -4.09 -0.79 -11.51
CA ASP A 100 -4.08 0.57 -12.03
C ASP A 100 -4.30 1.61 -10.92
N HIS A 101 -4.93 1.24 -9.81
CA HIS A 101 -5.03 2.13 -8.65
C HIS A 101 -3.67 2.40 -7.98
N LEU A 102 -2.70 1.48 -8.09
CA LEU A 102 -1.33 1.66 -7.57
C LEU A 102 -0.38 2.29 -8.58
N SER A 103 -0.71 2.29 -9.88
CA SER A 103 0.15 2.84 -10.94
C SER A 103 0.58 4.29 -10.70
N PRO A 104 -0.25 5.20 -10.17
CA PRO A 104 0.20 6.56 -9.86
C PRO A 104 1.26 6.64 -8.76
N LEU A 105 1.33 5.67 -7.84
CA LEU A 105 2.42 5.60 -6.86
C LEU A 105 3.77 5.29 -7.52
N LEU A 106 3.79 4.54 -8.64
CA LEU A 106 5.00 4.37 -9.43
C LEU A 106 5.45 5.67 -10.11
N ALA A 107 4.51 6.51 -10.53
CA ALA A 107 4.81 7.79 -11.19
C ALA A 107 5.48 8.79 -10.23
N LEU A 108 5.17 8.72 -8.92
CA LEU A 108 5.87 9.50 -7.90
C LEU A 108 7.37 9.16 -7.81
N LEU A 109 7.75 7.95 -8.21
CA LEU A 109 9.15 7.53 -8.29
C LEU A 109 9.86 8.03 -9.57
N ASP A 110 9.19 8.77 -10.46
CA ASP A 110 9.83 9.40 -11.61
C ASP A 110 10.45 10.77 -11.27
N GLY A 111 10.20 11.30 -10.07
CA GLY A 111 10.81 12.53 -9.54
C GLY A 111 12.22 12.35 -8.98
N ALA A 112 12.71 13.40 -8.33
CA ALA A 112 13.87 13.30 -7.42
C ALA A 112 13.45 12.60 -6.12
N GLU A 113 14.38 11.97 -5.42
CA GLU A 113 14.08 11.33 -4.14
C GLU A 113 13.68 12.38 -3.09
N ASP A 114 12.49 12.20 -2.53
CA ASP A 114 11.95 13.00 -1.43
C ASP A 114 11.13 12.13 -0.47
N ARG A 115 10.44 12.78 0.48
CA ARG A 115 9.62 12.08 1.46
C ARG A 115 8.46 11.33 0.79
N ASP A 116 7.85 11.90 -0.22
CA ASP A 116 6.62 11.40 -0.83
C ASP A 116 6.93 10.22 -1.75
N SER A 117 8.04 10.30 -2.52
CA SER A 117 8.56 9.17 -3.29
C SER A 117 8.96 8.00 -2.38
N ALA A 118 9.62 8.27 -1.24
CA ALA A 118 9.96 7.23 -0.27
C ALA A 118 8.72 6.59 0.38
N PHE A 119 7.66 7.38 0.61
CA PHE A 119 6.38 6.89 1.13
C PHE A 119 5.64 6.04 0.10
N ALA A 120 5.63 6.46 -1.17
CA ALA A 120 5.06 5.69 -2.28
C ALA A 120 5.80 4.34 -2.49
N ALA A 121 7.13 4.33 -2.43
CA ALA A 121 7.93 3.10 -2.51
C ALA A 121 7.59 2.12 -1.38
N GLN A 122 7.43 2.63 -0.15
CA GLN A 122 7.00 1.83 1.00
C GLN A 122 5.61 1.24 0.80
N ALA A 123 4.67 2.02 0.24
CA ALA A 123 3.33 1.52 -0.08
C ALA A 123 3.37 0.38 -1.11
N LEU A 124 4.06 0.57 -2.23
CA LEU A 124 4.21 -0.46 -3.27
C LEU A 124 4.83 -1.76 -2.73
N ALA A 125 5.79 -1.66 -1.82
CA ALA A 125 6.47 -2.81 -1.23
C ALA A 125 5.61 -3.66 -0.28
N ARG A 126 4.40 -3.20 0.08
CA ARG A 126 3.48 -3.91 1.00
C ARG A 126 2.49 -4.83 0.29
N HIS A 127 2.39 -4.75 -1.04
CA HIS A 127 1.38 -5.49 -1.81
C HIS A 127 1.99 -6.59 -2.69
N PRO A 128 1.22 -7.65 -2.99
CA PRO A 128 1.44 -8.43 -4.20
C PRO A 128 1.25 -7.52 -5.40
N LEU A 129 2.30 -7.34 -6.21
CA LEU A 129 2.26 -6.47 -7.38
C LEU A 129 2.11 -7.31 -8.65
N PRO A 130 1.42 -6.82 -9.68
CA PRO A 130 1.35 -7.52 -10.95
C PRO A 130 2.71 -7.56 -11.65
N PRO A 131 2.98 -8.58 -12.48
CA PRO A 131 4.22 -8.68 -13.24
C PRO A 131 4.53 -7.49 -14.16
N SER A 132 3.50 -6.74 -14.58
CA SER A 132 3.66 -5.54 -15.41
C SER A 132 4.45 -4.42 -14.71
N PHE A 133 4.55 -4.42 -13.38
CA PHE A 133 5.29 -3.40 -12.62
C PHE A 133 6.81 -3.66 -12.63
N ALA A 134 7.24 -4.90 -12.88
CA ALA A 134 8.64 -5.29 -12.73
C ALA A 134 9.61 -4.48 -13.64
N PRO A 135 9.32 -4.24 -14.95
CA PRO A 135 10.21 -3.42 -15.79
C PRO A 135 10.34 -1.97 -15.29
N SER A 136 9.23 -1.36 -14.87
CA SER A 136 9.20 0.01 -14.36
C SER A 136 9.99 0.17 -13.06
N LEU A 137 9.89 -0.81 -12.16
CA LEU A 137 10.66 -0.85 -10.91
C LEU A 137 12.14 -1.11 -11.16
N ALA A 138 12.47 -2.02 -12.08
CA ALA A 138 13.86 -2.30 -12.47
C ALA A 138 14.56 -1.03 -13.00
N ALA A 139 13.88 -0.26 -13.86
CA ALA A 139 14.42 1.00 -14.37
C ALA A 139 14.78 1.98 -13.23
N ARG A 140 13.95 2.08 -12.19
CA ARG A 140 14.17 2.95 -11.03
C ARG A 140 15.31 2.45 -10.12
N ILE A 141 15.47 1.13 -10.00
CA ILE A 141 16.60 0.52 -9.28
C ILE A 141 17.94 0.87 -9.96
N VAL A 142 17.98 0.77 -11.29
CA VAL A 142 19.19 0.98 -12.11
C VAL A 142 19.54 2.45 -12.30
N ASP A 143 18.54 3.33 -12.25
CA ASP A 143 18.71 4.77 -12.41
C ASP A 143 19.50 5.42 -11.24
N GLY A 144 19.31 4.94 -10.01
CA GLY A 144 20.10 5.38 -8.85
C GLY A 144 19.68 6.70 -8.22
N ARG A 145 18.54 7.30 -8.63
CA ARG A 145 17.98 8.48 -7.94
C ARG A 145 17.46 8.19 -6.54
N HIS A 146 17.04 6.96 -6.26
CA HIS A 146 16.28 6.59 -5.05
C HIS A 146 17.08 5.70 -4.10
N GLU A 147 18.21 6.19 -3.59
CA GLU A 147 19.11 5.39 -2.74
C GLU A 147 18.55 5.15 -1.33
N VAL A 148 17.81 6.11 -0.76
CA VAL A 148 17.15 5.95 0.56
C VAL A 148 15.96 5.00 0.46
N ALA A 149 15.18 5.11 -0.62
CA ALA A 149 14.01 4.26 -0.87
C ALA A 149 14.34 2.92 -1.55
N LEU A 150 15.62 2.69 -1.91
CA LEU A 150 16.04 1.56 -2.75
C LEU A 150 15.58 0.19 -2.22
N LEU A 151 15.67 -0.03 -0.90
CA LEU A 151 15.20 -1.27 -0.29
C LEU A 151 13.72 -1.54 -0.62
N TRP A 152 12.88 -0.51 -0.51
CA TRP A 152 11.45 -0.63 -0.78
C TRP A 152 11.18 -0.87 -2.26
N ILE A 153 11.93 -0.22 -3.15
CA ILE A 153 11.81 -0.43 -4.59
C ILE A 153 12.24 -1.86 -4.98
N ILE A 154 13.30 -2.41 -4.39
CA ILE A 154 13.72 -3.80 -4.62
C ILE A 154 12.66 -4.77 -4.09
N LYS A 155 12.09 -4.53 -2.91
CA LYS A 155 11.00 -5.35 -2.38
C LYS A 155 9.78 -5.33 -3.30
N ALA A 156 9.36 -4.15 -3.76
CA ALA A 156 8.27 -4.02 -4.73
C ALA A 156 8.60 -4.78 -6.03
N TRP A 157 9.85 -4.70 -6.51
CA TRP A 157 10.26 -5.44 -7.70
C TRP A 157 10.16 -6.95 -7.48
N LEU A 158 10.64 -7.48 -6.35
CA LEU A 158 10.50 -8.89 -6.00
C LEU A 158 9.03 -9.32 -5.89
N SER A 159 8.15 -8.50 -5.28
CA SER A 159 6.70 -8.72 -5.29
C SER A 159 6.16 -8.83 -6.72
N ALA A 160 6.56 -7.94 -7.63
CA ALA A 160 6.17 -7.99 -9.04
C ALA A 160 6.76 -9.21 -9.77
N ARG A 161 7.82 -9.83 -9.25
CA ARG A 161 8.39 -11.10 -9.75
C ARG A 161 7.70 -12.34 -9.17
N GLY A 162 6.69 -12.15 -8.31
CA GLY A 162 5.92 -13.23 -7.69
C GLY A 162 6.39 -13.64 -6.29
N GLU A 163 7.39 -12.94 -5.73
CA GLU A 163 7.89 -13.24 -4.38
C GLU A 163 7.05 -12.58 -3.30
N ALA A 164 6.63 -13.34 -2.30
CA ALA A 164 5.86 -12.84 -1.16
C ALA A 164 6.76 -12.14 -0.10
N VAL A 165 7.56 -11.16 -0.49
CA VAL A 165 8.59 -10.50 0.36
C VAL A 165 8.03 -9.67 1.54
N TRP A 166 6.71 -9.60 1.69
CA TRP A 166 6.07 -9.14 2.93
C TRP A 166 6.12 -10.19 4.04
N GLN A 167 6.34 -11.47 3.71
CA GLN A 167 6.54 -12.54 4.67
C GLN A 167 8.01 -12.61 5.08
N VAL A 168 8.27 -12.67 6.40
CA VAL A 168 9.63 -12.70 6.96
C VAL A 168 10.51 -13.80 6.34
N PRO A 169 10.05 -15.07 6.20
CA PRO A 169 10.90 -16.12 5.64
C PRO A 169 11.31 -15.87 4.17
N VAL A 170 10.39 -15.32 3.36
CA VAL A 170 10.66 -15.02 1.95
C VAL A 170 11.58 -13.82 1.81
N PHE A 171 11.40 -12.81 2.67
CA PHE A 171 12.31 -11.67 2.75
C PHE A 171 13.73 -12.12 3.13
N ASP A 172 13.86 -12.97 4.14
CA ASP A 172 15.16 -13.47 4.61
C ASP A 172 15.88 -14.30 3.52
N ALA A 173 15.14 -15.12 2.77
CA ALA A 173 15.68 -15.87 1.63
C ALA A 173 16.21 -14.95 0.51
N ASN A 174 15.56 -13.81 0.27
CA ASN A 174 16.00 -12.84 -0.74
C ASN A 174 17.04 -11.83 -0.23
N LEU A 175 17.37 -11.84 1.07
CA LEU A 175 18.24 -10.85 1.70
C LEU A 175 19.66 -10.81 1.10
N PRO A 176 20.32 -11.93 0.73
CA PRO A 176 21.61 -11.89 0.05
C PRO A 176 21.57 -11.11 -1.27
N PHE A 177 20.56 -11.38 -2.10
CA PHE A 177 20.33 -10.66 -3.35
C PHE A 177 20.08 -9.16 -3.11
N ILE A 178 19.17 -8.82 -2.19
CA ILE A 178 18.84 -7.44 -1.85
C ILE A 178 20.11 -6.67 -1.44
N ARG A 179 20.92 -7.25 -0.54
CA ARG A 179 22.18 -6.64 -0.08
C ARG A 179 23.16 -6.43 -1.24
N LYS A 180 23.25 -7.38 -2.16
CA LYS A 180 24.14 -7.28 -3.34
C LYS A 180 23.71 -6.14 -4.27
N VAL A 181 22.41 -5.98 -4.54
CA VAL A 181 21.88 -4.88 -5.36
C VAL A 181 22.08 -3.52 -4.68
N MET A 182 21.80 -3.43 -3.38
CA MET A 182 21.97 -2.19 -2.60
C MET A 182 23.44 -1.75 -2.52
N ALA A 183 24.38 -2.69 -2.40
CA ALA A 183 25.81 -2.39 -2.37
C ALA A 183 26.41 -2.07 -3.76
N ALA A 184 25.70 -2.40 -4.85
CA ALA A 184 26.18 -2.19 -6.20
C ALA A 184 25.95 -0.74 -6.67
N ARG A 185 26.85 -0.26 -7.53
CA ARG A 185 26.64 1.00 -8.26
C ARG A 185 25.45 0.87 -9.22
N PRO A 186 24.71 1.95 -9.51
CA PRO A 186 23.55 1.92 -10.40
C PRO A 186 23.80 1.19 -11.73
N ALA A 187 24.93 1.50 -12.41
CA ALA A 187 25.33 0.87 -13.67
C ALA A 187 25.54 -0.66 -13.62
N THR A 188 25.76 -1.23 -12.44
CA THR A 188 25.94 -2.69 -12.22
C THR A 188 24.65 -3.40 -11.82
N ARG A 189 23.61 -2.66 -11.41
CA ARG A 189 22.37 -3.27 -10.88
C ARG A 189 21.62 -4.05 -11.93
N ASN A 190 21.61 -3.62 -13.20
CA ASN A 190 20.89 -4.33 -14.26
C ASN A 190 21.35 -5.79 -14.39
N ALA A 191 22.67 -6.01 -14.43
CA ALA A 191 23.24 -7.36 -14.50
C ALA A 191 22.89 -8.23 -13.29
N LEU A 192 22.69 -7.62 -12.11
CA LEU A 192 22.25 -8.34 -10.91
C LEU A 192 20.77 -8.71 -11.00
N LEU A 193 19.92 -7.78 -11.46
CA LEU A 193 18.49 -8.05 -11.66
C LEU A 193 18.27 -9.16 -12.70
N ASP A 194 19.05 -9.16 -13.79
CA ASP A 194 19.00 -10.19 -14.84
C ASP A 194 19.46 -11.57 -14.36
N ALA A 195 20.37 -11.61 -13.38
CA ALA A 195 20.92 -12.84 -12.81
C ALA A 195 20.08 -13.40 -11.64
N TRP A 196 18.96 -12.78 -11.30
CA TRP A 196 17.99 -13.34 -10.36
C TRP A 196 17.14 -14.41 -11.07
N PRO A 197 16.86 -15.59 -10.46
CA PRO A 197 17.02 -15.94 -9.05
C PRO A 197 18.34 -16.62 -8.67
N ASP A 198 19.27 -16.86 -9.61
CA ASP A 198 20.52 -17.61 -9.39
C ASP A 198 21.47 -16.99 -8.33
N LEU A 199 21.15 -15.80 -7.84
CA LEU A 199 21.88 -15.05 -6.81
C LEU A 199 21.19 -15.03 -5.43
N ALA A 200 20.06 -15.72 -5.28
CA ALA A 200 19.32 -15.82 -4.01
C ALA A 200 19.84 -16.94 -3.09
N ASP A 201 20.68 -17.85 -3.60
CA ASP A 201 21.39 -18.91 -2.87
C ASP A 201 22.81 -18.48 -2.43
#